data_AF-A0A957AAF3-F1
#
_entry.id   AF-A0A957AAF3-F1
#
_cell.length_a   1.000
_cell.length_b   1.000
_cell.length_c   1.000
_cell.angle_alpha   90.00
_cell.angle_beta   90.00
_cell.angle_gamma   90.00
#
_symmetry.space_group_name_H-M   'P 1'
#
loop_
_entity.id
_entity.type
_entity.pdbx_description
1 polymer ?
#
loop_
_entity_poly.entity_id
_entity_poly.type
_entity_poly.pdbx_seq_one_letter_code
_entity_poly.pdbx_strand_id
1 'polypeptide(L)' 'LRARALELANEIASAAPLAVRSIRRTLRRGYADDVRRATDTEQVEQDWLRRTGDFKEGVRATAERRDPEFKGE' A
#
# COMPACT_ATOMS: atom_id res chain seq x y z
N LEU A 1 -13.21 -0.28 -22.67
CA LEU A 1 -12.06 0.26 -21.90
C LEU A 1 -11.07 1.05 -22.77
N ARG A 2 -10.49 0.46 -23.83
CA ARG A 2 -9.47 1.14 -24.67
C ARG A 2 -9.88 2.50 -25.25
N ALA A 3 -11.09 2.60 -25.83
CA ALA A 3 -11.58 3.86 -26.40
C ALA A 3 -11.64 4.99 -25.35
N ARG A 4 -12.20 4.71 -24.18
CA ARG A 4 -12.27 5.69 -23.07
C ARG A 4 -10.90 6.12 -22.55
N ALA A 5 -9.92 5.21 -22.50
CA ALA A 5 -8.56 5.58 -22.12
C ALA A 5 -7.92 6.54 -23.14
N LEU A 6 -8.17 6.34 -24.44
CA LEU A 6 -7.68 7.22 -25.50
C LEU A 6 -8.38 8.59 -25.47
N GLU A 7 -9.68 8.64 -25.21
CA GLU A 7 -10.42 9.89 -25.05
C GLU A 7 -9.82 10.75 -23.93
N LEU A 8 -9.59 10.18 -22.74
CA LEU A 8 -8.97 10.87 -21.61
C LEU A 8 -7.53 11.31 -21.92
N ALA A 9 -6.76 10.48 -22.61
CA ALA A 9 -5.39 10.83 -23.00
C ALA A 9 -5.37 12.04 -23.95
N ASN A 10 -6.30 12.09 -24.91
CA ASN A 10 -6.45 13.22 -25.83
C ASN A 10 -6.87 14.49 -25.10
N GLU A 11 -7.78 14.38 -24.13
CA GLU A 11 -8.18 15.51 -23.27
C GLU A 11 -6.98 16.10 -22.52
N ILE A 12 -6.19 15.27 -21.83
CA ILE A 12 -4.98 15.71 -21.12
C ILE A 12 -3.95 16.32 -22.09
N ALA A 13 -3.77 15.72 -23.27
CA ALA A 13 -2.83 16.19 -24.28
C ALA A 13 -3.20 17.56 -24.87
N SER A 14 -4.48 17.94 -24.81
CA SER A 14 -4.98 19.25 -25.26
C SER A 14 -4.71 20.39 -24.26
N ALA A 15 -4.34 20.09 -23.02
CA ALA A 15 -4.11 21.08 -21.96
C ALA A 15 -2.67 21.63 -21.97
N ALA A 16 -2.44 22.74 -21.23
CA ALA A 16 -1.12 23.37 -21.11
C ALA A 16 -0.08 22.40 -20.47
N PRO A 17 0.95 21.94 -21.21
CA PRO A 17 1.80 20.83 -20.76
C PRO A 17 2.58 21.11 -19.45
N LEU A 18 3.05 22.34 -19.27
CA LEU A 18 3.76 22.75 -18.06
C LEU A 18 2.83 22.80 -16.84
N ALA A 19 1.58 23.27 -17.03
CA ALA A 19 0.59 23.32 -15.95
C ALA A 19 0.22 21.91 -15.49
N VAL A 20 -0.07 20.99 -16.41
CA VAL A 20 -0.38 19.58 -16.10
C VAL A 20 0.76 18.93 -15.31
N ARG A 21 2.01 19.11 -15.75
CA ARG A 21 3.19 18.56 -15.06
C ARG A 21 3.39 19.17 -13.67
N SER A 22 3.24 20.49 -13.54
CA SER A 22 3.38 21.21 -12.28
C SER A 22 2.33 20.78 -11.25
N ILE A 23 1.06 20.80 -11.64
CA ILE A 23 -0.06 20.39 -10.78
C ILE A 23 0.10 18.94 -10.34
N ARG A 24 0.42 18.02 -11.27
CA ARG A 24 0.67 16.60 -10.92
C ARG A 24 1.81 16.45 -9.92
N ARG A 25 2.90 17.20 -10.07
CA ARG A 25 4.03 17.18 -9.12
C ARG A 25 3.58 17.66 -7.74
N THR A 26 2.83 18.74 -7.67
CA THR A 26 2.32 19.29 -6.40
C THR A 26 1.39 18.31 -5.71
N LEU A 27 0.41 17.75 -6.42
CA LEU A 27 -0.57 16.81 -5.87
C LEU A 27 0.06 15.51 -5.36
N ARG A 28 1.16 15.06 -5.98
CA ARG A 28 1.84 13.81 -5.61
C ARG A 28 2.98 14.00 -4.60
N ARG A 29 3.25 15.24 -4.20
CA ARG A 29 4.32 15.53 -3.24
C ARG A 29 3.97 14.90 -1.89
N GLY A 30 4.95 14.26 -1.26
CA GLY A 30 4.78 13.64 0.06
C GLY A 30 4.35 12.18 0.02
N TYR A 31 3.57 11.74 -0.98
CA TYR A 31 3.03 10.37 -1.00
C TYR A 31 4.07 9.26 -0.89
N ALA A 32 5.23 9.40 -1.54
CA ALA A 32 6.28 8.39 -1.44
C ALA A 32 6.89 8.32 -0.03
N ASP A 33 7.05 9.46 0.63
CA ASP A 33 7.57 9.52 2.00
C ASP A 33 6.51 9.08 3.02
N ASP A 34 5.22 9.35 2.76
CA ASP A 34 4.11 8.87 3.58
C ASP A 34 4.00 7.35 3.54
N VAL A 35 4.11 6.75 2.34
CA VAL A 35 4.16 5.29 2.18
C VAL A 35 5.38 4.73 2.93
N ARG A 36 6.56 5.34 2.76
CA ARG A 36 7.78 4.88 3.44
C ARG A 36 7.61 4.89 4.97
N ARG A 37 7.14 6.00 5.54
CA ARG A 37 6.93 6.10 7.00
C ARG A 37 5.93 5.06 7.50
N ALA A 38 4.82 4.87 6.78
CA ALA A 38 3.83 3.86 7.16
C ALA A 38 4.43 2.45 7.13
N THR A 39 5.19 2.10 6.09
CA THR A 39 5.85 0.79 6.00
C THR A 39 6.97 0.61 7.02
N ASP A 40 7.71 1.67 7.36
CA ASP A 40 8.76 1.61 8.38
C ASP A 40 8.15 1.36 9.77
N THR A 41 7.05 2.03 10.10
CA THR A 41 6.30 1.77 11.34
C THR A 41 5.75 0.34 11.39
N GLU A 42 5.08 -0.09 10.33
CA GLU A 42 4.56 -1.47 10.24
C GLU A 42 5.68 -2.52 10.34
N GLN A 43 6.86 -2.26 9.76
CA GLN A 43 7.98 -3.19 9.85
C GLN A 43 8.41 -3.43 11.30
N VAL A 44 8.49 -2.36 12.10
CA VAL A 44 8.83 -2.48 13.53
C VAL A 44 7.78 -3.29 14.28
N GLU A 45 6.50 -3.02 14.03
CA GLU A 45 5.40 -3.76 14.67
C GLU A 45 5.41 -5.25 14.27
N GLN A 46 5.55 -5.52 12.97
CA GLN A 46 5.61 -6.89 12.45
C GLN A 46 6.84 -7.65 12.97
N ASP A 47 7.98 -6.99 13.17
CA ASP A 47 9.22 -7.64 13.63
C ASP A 47 9.09 -8.23 15.04
N TRP A 48 8.39 -7.54 15.96
CA TRP A 48 8.17 -8.09 17.29
C TRP A 48 6.98 -9.07 17.29
N LEU A 49 5.90 -8.77 16.57
CA LEU A 49 4.75 -9.68 16.44
C LEU A 49 5.16 -11.05 15.89
N ARG A 50 6.08 -11.11 14.92
CA ARG A 50 6.60 -12.38 14.37
C ARG A 50 7.25 -13.30 15.40
N ARG A 51 7.66 -12.77 16.55
CA ARG A 51 8.32 -13.54 17.62
C ARG A 51 7.33 -14.14 18.62
N THR A 52 6.08 -13.67 18.63
CA THR A 52 5.06 -14.04 19.62
C THR A 52 4.54 -15.47 19.42
N GLY A 53 3.81 -15.97 20.42
CA GLY A 53 3.12 -17.26 20.32
C GLY A 53 2.02 -17.21 19.27
N ASP A 54 1.28 -16.10 19.24
CA ASP A 54 0.13 -15.91 18.35
C ASP A 54 0.52 -15.90 16.87
N PHE A 55 1.66 -15.32 16.51
CA PHE A 55 2.13 -15.39 15.12
C PHE A 55 2.41 -16.83 14.69
N LYS A 56 3.09 -17.60 15.55
CA LYS A 56 3.39 -19.02 15.27
C LYS A 56 2.11 -19.85 15.18
N GLU A 57 1.15 -19.59 16.06
CA GLU A 57 -0.15 -20.24 16.05
C GLU A 57 -0.94 -19.91 14.79
N GLY A 58 -1.01 -18.64 14.38
CA GLY A 58 -1.70 -18.24 13.15
C GLY A 58 -1.12 -18.91 11.90
N VAL A 59 0.21 -18.98 11.79
CA VAL A 59 0.88 -19.70 10.70
C VAL A 59 0.54 -21.19 10.73
N ARG A 60 0.61 -21.83 11.90
CA ARG A 60 0.31 -23.25 12.08
C ARG A 60 -1.14 -23.58 11.77
N ALA A 61 -2.09 -22.85 12.34
CA ALA A 61 -3.53 -23.04 12.14
C ALA A 61 -3.92 -22.88 10.66
N THR A 62 -3.33 -21.90 9.96
CA THR A 62 -3.52 -21.72 8.51
C THR A 62 -3.01 -22.92 7.72
N ALA A 63 -1.82 -23.44 8.06
CA ALA A 63 -1.25 -24.62 7.40
C ALA A 63 -2.08 -25.88 7.65
N GLU A 64 -2.63 -26.02 8.86
CA GLU A 64 -3.47 -27.15 9.29
C GLU A 64 -4.95 -27.00 8.89
N ARG A 65 -5.34 -25.85 8.32
CA ARG A 65 -6.74 -25.50 7.96
C ARG A 65 -7.73 -25.65 9.11
N ARG A 66 -7.34 -25.17 10.28
CA ARG A 66 -8.20 -25.10 11.47
C ARG A 66 -8.29 -23.66 11.98
N ASP A 67 -9.22 -23.43 12.89
CA ASP A 67 -9.31 -22.15 13.59
C ASP A 67 -8.11 -21.97 14.54
N PRO A 68 -7.51 -20.76 14.61
CA PRO A 68 -6.40 -20.47 15.53
C PRO A 68 -6.87 -20.22 16.95
N GLU A 69 -6.05 -20.60 17.93
CA GLU A 69 -6.26 -20.29 19.36
C GLU A 69 -5.26 -19.24 19.84
N PHE A 70 -5.61 -17.96 19.71
CA PHE A 70 -4.76 -16.85 20.15
C PHE A 70 -4.83 -16.59 21.66
N LYS A 71 -3.69 -16.20 22.25
CA LYS A 71 -3.51 -15.98 23.69
C LYS A 71 -3.12 -14.54 24.05
N GLY A 72 -2.66 -13.74 23.08
CA GLY A 72 -2.24 -12.36 23.30
C GLY A 72 -0.89 -12.20 23.99
N GLU A 73 0.01 -13.18 23.83
CA GLU A 73 1.36 -13.24 24.46
C GLU A 73 2.52 -13.31 23.45
#